data_AF-A0A6N9PU13-F1
#
_entry.id   AF-A0A6N9PU13-F1
#
_cell.length_a   1.000
_cell.length_b   1.000
_cell.length_c   1.000
_cell.angle_alpha   90.00
_cell.angle_beta   90.00
_cell.angle_gamma   90.00
#
_symmetry.space_group_name_H-M   'P 1'
#
loop_
_entity.id
_entity.type
_entity.pdbx_description
1 polymer ?
#
loop_
_entity_poly.entity_id
_entity_poly.type
_entity_poly.pdbx_seq_one_letter_code
_entity_poly.pdbx_strand_id
1 'polypeptide(L)'
;MRLSERDFKLLERRARKCGLSKSAYIRQLLHGYKPRETPPADYHAVRRELCEIGNNLNQVAFVANATGLVDEAAYYENVVQLQDALRRIEMAVTGDGLEENLIDN
;
A
#
# COMPACT_ATOMS: atom_id res chain seq x y z
N MET A 1 -6.13 -7.07 33.94
CA MET A 1 -4.86 -7.40 33.26
C MET A 1 -3.88 -6.28 33.53
N ARG A 2 -2.67 -6.58 34.04
CA ARG A 2 -1.64 -5.58 34.28
C ARG A 2 -0.59 -5.71 33.17
N LEU A 3 -0.36 -4.63 32.43
CA LEU A 3 0.65 -4.58 31.38
C LEU A 3 1.96 -4.05 31.95
N SER A 4 3.09 -4.57 31.44
CA SER A 4 4.38 -3.89 31.64
C SER A 4 4.39 -2.57 30.89
N GLU A 5 5.29 -1.65 31.25
CA GLU A 5 5.44 -0.39 30.52
C GLU A 5 5.84 -0.62 29.04
N ARG A 6 6.68 -1.64 28.77
CA ARG A 6 7.07 -2.04 27.41
C ARG A 6 5.86 -2.47 26.59
N ASP A 7 5.01 -3.32 27.16
CA ASP A 7 3.81 -3.82 26.46
C ASP A 7 2.78 -2.72 26.24
N PHE A 8 2.64 -1.80 27.20
CA PHE A 8 1.76 -0.65 27.06
C PHE A 8 2.20 0.28 25.91
N LYS A 9 3.50 0.59 25.82
CA LYS A 9 4.07 1.37 24.71
C LYS A 9 3.92 0.64 23.36
N LEU A 10 4.08 -0.67 23.33
CA LEU A 10 3.86 -1.48 22.13
C LEU A 10 2.39 -1.43 21.68
N LEU A 11 1.44 -1.62 22.60
CA LEU A 11 0.02 -1.51 22.33
C LEU A 11 -0.33 -0.13 21.77
N GLU A 12 0.19 0.94 22.35
CA GLU A 12 -0.05 2.30 21.88
C GLU A 12 0.47 2.53 20.46
N ARG A 13 1.69 2.06 20.16
CA ARG A 13 2.27 2.13 18.81
C ARG A 13 1.41 1.38 17.80
N ARG A 14 1.03 0.14 18.09
CA ARG A 14 0.20 -0.69 17.18
C ARG A 14 -1.19 -0.12 16.98
N ALA A 15 -1.84 0.36 18.05
CA ALA A 15 -3.13 1.03 17.94
C ALA A 15 -3.03 2.27 17.04
N ARG A 16 -1.98 3.08 17.20
CA ARG A 16 -1.72 4.25 16.35
C ARG A 16 -1.46 3.88 14.89
N LYS A 17 -0.64 2.87 14.60
CA LYS A 17 -0.39 2.38 13.21
C LYS A 17 -1.69 1.93 12.54
N CYS A 18 -2.66 1.41 13.29
CA CYS A 18 -3.99 1.03 12.79
C CYS A 18 -5.03 2.17 12.79
N GLY A 19 -4.68 3.39 13.22
CA GLY A 19 -5.65 4.49 13.37
C GLY A 19 -6.73 4.25 14.43
N LEU A 20 -6.47 3.40 15.42
CA LEU A 20 -7.42 2.99 16.46
C LEU A 20 -7.05 3.56 17.83
N SER A 21 -8.06 3.72 18.69
CA SER A 21 -7.80 3.86 20.13
C SER A 21 -7.31 2.54 20.72
N LYS A 22 -6.56 2.59 21.83
CA LYS A 22 -6.09 1.40 22.54
C LYS A 22 -7.22 0.41 22.85
N SER A 23 -8.36 0.94 23.32
CA SER A 23 -9.54 0.13 23.65
C SER A 23 -10.18 -0.50 22.39
N ALA A 24 -10.24 0.22 21.28
CA ALA A 24 -10.74 -0.32 20.02
C ALA A 24 -9.82 -1.41 19.47
N TYR A 25 -8.50 -1.21 19.54
CA TYR A 25 -7.50 -2.19 19.13
C TYR A 25 -7.61 -3.49 19.95
N ILE A 26 -7.68 -3.40 21.28
CA ILE A 26 -7.89 -4.57 22.16
C ILE A 26 -9.23 -5.25 21.85
N ARG A 27 -10.31 -4.49 21.67
CA ARG A 27 -11.63 -5.06 21.34
C ARG A 27 -11.58 -5.89 20.08
N GLN A 28 -10.91 -5.41 19.03
CA GLN A 28 -10.73 -6.17 17.78
C GLN A 28 -9.97 -7.48 18.02
N LEU A 29 -8.85 -7.43 18.75
CA LEU A 29 -8.07 -8.62 19.09
C LEU A 29 -8.88 -9.64 19.90
N LEU A 30 -9.68 -9.18 20.87
CA LEU A 30 -10.53 -10.06 21.69
C LEU A 30 -11.59 -10.79 20.87
N HIS A 31 -12.08 -10.18 19.80
CA HIS A 31 -13.01 -10.81 18.86
C HIS A 31 -12.30 -11.64 17.76
N GLY A 32 -10.98 -11.84 17.86
CA GLY A 32 -10.21 -12.61 16.88
C GLY A 32 -9.87 -11.85 15.60
N TYR A 33 -10.17 -10.55 15.50
CA TYR A 33 -9.75 -9.74 14.37
C TYR A 33 -8.28 -9.37 14.51
N LYS A 34 -7.55 -9.39 13.40
CA LYS A 34 -6.18 -8.86 13.29
C LYS A 34 -6.27 -7.44 12.71
N PRO A 35 -6.11 -6.37 13.52
CA PRO A 35 -6.17 -5.00 13.03
C PRO A 35 -5.12 -4.78 11.94
N ARG A 36 -5.53 -4.14 10.84
CA ARG A 36 -4.62 -3.80 9.73
C ARG A 36 -4.06 -2.40 9.95
N GLU A 37 -2.79 -2.23 9.61
CA GLU A 37 -2.19 -0.91 9.64
C GLU A 37 -2.86 -0.02 8.59
N THR A 38 -3.01 1.25 8.93
CA THR A 38 -3.54 2.25 8.00
C THR A 38 -2.57 2.32 6.82
N PRO A 39 -3.08 2.23 5.58
CA PRO A 39 -2.23 2.41 4.41
C PRO A 39 -1.46 3.73 4.50
N PRO A 40 -0.23 3.80 3.97
CA PRO A 40 0.54 5.03 3.91
C PRO A 40 -0.25 6.18 3.26
N ALA A 41 0.08 7.43 3.61
CA ALA A 41 -0.68 8.60 3.18
C ALA A 41 -0.78 8.74 1.65
N ASP A 42 0.21 8.22 0.91
CA ASP A 42 0.28 8.20 -0.54
C ASP A 42 -0.48 7.02 -1.18
N TYR A 43 -0.98 6.05 -0.41
CA TYR A 43 -1.67 4.85 -0.92
C TYR A 43 -2.79 5.20 -1.91
N HIS A 44 -3.62 6.20 -1.58
CA HIS A 44 -4.73 6.61 -2.44
C HIS A 44 -4.26 7.31 -3.72
N ALA A 45 -3.12 8.02 -3.67
CA ALA A 45 -2.52 8.64 -4.84
C ALA A 45 -1.95 7.58 -5.79
N VAL A 46 -1.14 6.67 -5.25
CA VAL A 46 -0.57 5.53 -5.99
C VAL A 46 -1.68 4.66 -6.61
N ARG A 47 -2.74 4.36 -5.85
CA ARG A 47 -3.89 3.60 -6.37
C ARG A 47 -4.56 4.31 -7.54
N ARG A 48 -4.76 5.62 -7.44
CA ARG A 48 -5.42 6.40 -8.50
C ARG A 48 -4.60 6.36 -9.78
N GLU A 49 -3.30 6.58 -9.67
CA GLU A 49 -2.38 6.53 -10.80
C GLU A 49 -2.37 5.15 -11.49
N LEU A 50 -2.34 4.06 -10.73
CA LEU A 50 -2.46 2.71 -11.30
C LEU A 50 -3.79 2.52 -12.05
N CYS A 51 -4.89 3.08 -11.55
CA CYS A 51 -6.17 3.04 -12.26
C CYS A 51 -6.13 3.84 -13.57
N GLU A 52 -5.45 4.99 -13.59
CA GLU A 52 -5.27 5.80 -14.80
C GLU A 52 -4.46 5.07 -15.86
N ILE A 53 -3.33 4.46 -15.49
CA ILE A 53 -2.51 3.61 -16.37
C ILE A 53 -3.36 2.44 -16.91
N GLY A 54 -4.13 1.78 -16.05
CA GLY A 54 -5.02 0.69 -16.48
C GLY A 54 -6.09 1.14 -17.47
N ASN A 55 -6.66 2.33 -17.29
CA ASN A 55 -7.64 2.89 -18.21
C ASN A 55 -7.02 3.21 -19.58
N ASN A 56 -5.81 3.75 -19.60
CA ASN A 56 -5.10 4.05 -20.83
C ASN A 56 -4.73 2.76 -21.59
N LEU A 57 -4.24 1.72 -20.90
CA LEU A 57 -4.00 0.40 -21.49
C LEU A 57 -5.27 -0.22 -22.07
N ASN A 58 -6.41 -0.08 -21.36
CA ASN A 58 -7.71 -0.55 -21.86
C ASN A 58 -8.12 0.18 -23.15
N GLN A 59 -7.80 1.46 -23.29
CA GLN A 59 -8.06 2.21 -24.53
C GLN A 59 -7.22 1.68 -25.69
N VAL A 60 -5.92 1.44 -25.47
CA VAL A 60 -5.03 0.84 -26.49
C VAL A 60 -5.56 -0.52 -26.91
N ALA A 61 -5.94 -1.37 -25.96
CA ALA A 61 -6.50 -2.70 -26.24
C ALA A 61 -7.84 -2.61 -27.00
N PHE A 62 -8.71 -1.66 -26.65
CA PHE A 62 -9.98 -1.45 -27.33
C PHE A 62 -9.78 -1.08 -28.81
N VAL A 63 -8.89 -0.13 -29.10
CA VAL A 63 -8.55 0.27 -30.47
C VAL A 63 -7.93 -0.90 -31.24
N ALA A 64 -7.00 -1.63 -30.62
CA ALA A 64 -6.37 -2.79 -31.23
C ALA A 64 -7.39 -3.89 -31.56
N ASN A 65 -8.33 -4.17 -30.67
CA ASN A 65 -9.38 -5.16 -30.92
C ASN A 65 -10.34 -4.71 -32.04
N ALA A 66 -10.63 -3.41 -32.13
CA ALA A 66 -11.54 -2.88 -33.15
C ALA A 66 -10.90 -2.78 -34.54
N THR A 67 -9.60 -2.49 -34.61
CA THR A 67 -8.90 -2.16 -35.87
C THR A 67 -7.91 -3.24 -36.33
N GLY A 68 -7.53 -4.15 -35.44
CA GLY A 68 -6.41 -5.09 -35.65
C GLY A 68 -5.02 -4.45 -35.55
N LEU A 69 -4.93 -3.15 -35.23
CA LEU A 69 -3.69 -2.39 -35.17
C LEU A 69 -3.45 -1.82 -33.77
N VAL A 70 -2.24 -1.98 -33.25
CA VAL A 70 -1.85 -1.43 -31.95
C VAL A 70 -1.20 -0.05 -32.16
N ASP A 71 -1.65 0.94 -31.39
CA ASP A 71 -0.90 2.19 -31.23
C ASP A 71 0.34 1.92 -30.38
N GLU A 72 1.45 1.68 -31.07
CA GLU A 72 2.73 1.32 -30.45
C GLU A 72 3.27 2.43 -29.55
N ALA A 73 3.08 3.70 -29.93
CA ALA A 73 3.54 4.83 -29.14
C ALA A 73 2.77 4.93 -27.83
N ALA A 74 1.44 4.88 -27.89
CA ALA A 74 0.59 4.89 -26.69
C ALA A 74 0.86 3.67 -25.81
N TYR A 75 1.10 2.49 -26.39
CA TYR A 75 1.49 1.30 -25.64
C TYR A 75 2.78 1.50 -24.85
N TYR A 76 3.87 1.95 -25.50
CA TYR A 76 5.15 2.14 -24.82
C TYR A 76 5.10 3.24 -23.76
N GLU A 77 4.35 4.32 -23.98
CA GLU A 77 4.15 5.36 -22.96
C GLU A 77 3.54 4.76 -21.68
N ASN A 78 2.51 3.93 -21.82
CA ASN A 78 1.89 3.25 -20.69
C ASN A 78 2.83 2.26 -19.98
N VAL A 79 3.69 1.57 -20.74
CA VAL A 79 4.71 0.69 -20.15
C VAL A 79 5.70 1.48 -19.29
N VAL A 80 6.16 2.64 -19.77
CA VAL A 80 7.08 3.51 -19.00
C VAL A 80 6.40 4.03 -17.73
N GLN A 81 5.18 4.55 -17.84
CA GLN A 81 4.40 5.02 -16.69
C GLN A 81 4.20 3.91 -15.64
N LEU A 82 3.90 2.69 -16.09
CA LEU A 82 3.75 1.54 -15.21
C LEU A 82 5.06 1.19 -14.48
N GLN A 83 6.19 1.16 -15.20
CA GLN A 83 7.50 0.87 -14.60
C GLN A 83 7.88 1.91 -13.55
N ASP A 84 7.61 3.18 -13.79
CA ASP A 84 7.88 4.27 -12.84
C ASP A 84 6.96 4.23 -11.62
N ALA A 85 5.69 3.85 -11.80
CA ALA A 85 4.77 3.61 -10.68
C ALA A 85 5.23 2.42 -9.81
N LEU A 86 5.65 1.31 -10.43
CA LEU A 86 6.17 0.15 -9.71
C LEU A 86 7.43 0.47 -8.91
N ARG A 87 8.39 1.19 -9.51
CA ARG A 87 9.62 1.60 -8.82
C ARG A 87 9.32 2.46 -7.57
N ARG A 88 8.35 3.37 -7.65
CA ARG A 88 7.94 4.18 -6.50
C ARG A 88 7.31 3.33 -5.40
N ILE A 89 6.49 2.35 -5.76
CA ILE A 89 5.90 1.40 -4.81
C ILE A 89 7.00 0.59 -4.12
N GLU A 90 7.96 0.07 -4.87
CA GLU A 90 9.09 -0.69 -4.31
C GLU A 90 9.91 0.15 -3.33
N MET A 91 10.22 1.41 -3.67
CA MET A 91 10.93 2.32 -2.78
C MET A 91 10.14 2.61 -1.50
N ALA A 92 8.83 2.85 -1.60
CA ALA A 92 7.96 3.09 -0.44
C ALA A 92 7.88 1.85 0.47
N VAL A 93 7.81 0.65 -0.10
CA VAL A 93 7.68 -0.60 0.67
C VAL A 93 9.00 -1.03 1.30
N THR A 94 10.13 -0.83 0.62
CA THR A 94 11.47 -1.20 1.12
C THR A 94 12.03 -0.18 2.12
N GLY A 95 11.67 1.10 2.00
CA GLY A 95 12.14 2.18 2.87
C GLY A 95 11.64 2.10 4.32
N ASP A 96 10.45 1.50 4.55
CA ASP A 96 9.83 1.40 5.88
C ASP A 96 10.17 0.09 6.65
N GLY A 97 10.97 -0.81 6.05
CA GLY A 97 11.14 -2.19 6.55
C GLY A 97 12.36 -2.48 7.43
N LEU A 98 13.33 -1.57 7.55
CA LEU A 98 14.64 -1.91 8.15
C LEU A 98 14.95 -1.28 9.52
N GLU A 99 14.18 -0.30 10.01
CA GLU A 99 14.50 0.33 11.30
C GLU A 99 13.96 -0.43 12.53
N GLU A 100 13.01 -1.35 12.40
CA GLU A 100 12.36 -1.99 13.56
C GLU A 100 13.01 -3.31 14.04
N ASN A 101 14.07 -3.81 13.39
CA ASN A 101 14.72 -5.10 13.73
C ASN A 101 16.14 -5.00 14.34
N LEU A 102 16.60 -3.80 14.72
CA LEU A 102 17.96 -3.62 15.30
C LEU A 102 17.99 -3.45 16.83
N ILE A 103 16.88 -3.69 17.53
CA ILE A 103 16.84 -3.62 19.00
C ILE A 103 16.24 -4.92 19.55
N ASP A 104 16.96 -6.02 19.42
CA ASP A 104 16.91 -7.17 20.34
C ASP A 104 18.12 -8.07 20.00
N ASN A 105 19.31 -7.67 20.46
CA ASN A 105 20.44 -8.56 20.73
C ASN A 105 21.25 -8.00 21.91
#